data_AF-A0A259PJ46-F1
#
_entry.id   AF-A0A259PJ46-F1
#
_cell.length_a   1.000
_cell.length_b   1.000
_cell.length_c   1.000
_cell.angle_alpha   90.00
_cell.angle_beta   90.00
_cell.angle_gamma   90.00
#
_symmetry.space_group_name_H-M   'P 1'
#
loop_
_entity.id
_entity.type
_entity.pdbx_description
1 polymer ?
#
loop_
_entity_poly.entity_id
_entity_poly.type
_entity_poly.pdbx_seq_one_letter_code
_entity_poly.pdbx_strand_id
1 'polypeptide(L)'
;MNLADMPLLQEQQLEVDRLIDAACNRIAPLWPLKHFVAVNPYFGLRDHSFQDASDALARVIGTSLYMPRSYFREQLASGRITRDDIREAIGRCASTLHVESVLEALATDRPQPRLGMATVSDLVDKVEGGLWTHFVVERISMHCAAYFDMGQAMIGMSGRDLSLFETWREIASIDRSPALMGMDGMRSAIAMVPQSSRAAITWAVRMLDIPAEATERYLHAALLSVGGWAAWARYLQWQAELAGQSDASIVDLLAIRLTWDVLLFQGKGSAALQARWREMLAASMRAPSAKRRAAS
;
A
#
# COMPACT_ATOMS: atom_id res chain seq x y z
N MET A 1 -7.50 28.83 -19.53
CA MET A 1 -7.43 27.37 -19.72
C MET A 1 -7.94 27.09 -21.12
N ASN A 2 -7.11 26.54 -22.01
CA ASN A 2 -7.43 26.40 -23.43
C ASN A 2 -8.34 25.17 -23.65
N LEU A 3 -9.31 25.27 -24.56
CA LEU A 3 -10.24 24.17 -24.91
C LEU A 3 -9.51 22.92 -25.44
N ALA A 4 -8.30 23.09 -25.99
CA ALA A 4 -7.45 21.99 -26.46
C ALA A 4 -6.79 21.16 -25.33
N ASP A 5 -6.68 21.70 -24.12
CA ASP A 5 -6.04 21.01 -22.98
C ASP A 5 -7.05 20.14 -22.20
N MET A 6 -8.35 20.36 -22.40
CA MET A 6 -9.41 19.66 -21.68
C MET A 6 -9.44 18.13 -21.94
N PRO A 7 -9.30 17.63 -23.18
CA PRO A 7 -9.30 16.19 -23.45
C PRO A 7 -8.11 15.46 -22.79
N LEU A 8 -6.93 16.07 -22.84
CA LEU A 8 -5.69 15.52 -22.26
C LEU A 8 -5.76 15.44 -20.73
N LEU A 9 -6.31 16.49 -20.08
CA LEU A 9 -6.52 16.49 -18.63
C LEU A 9 -7.54 15.42 -18.21
N GLN A 10 -8.55 15.18 -19.04
CA GLN A 10 -9.60 14.20 -18.77
C GLN A 10 -9.08 12.76 -18.93
N GLU A 11 -8.25 12.49 -19.95
CA GLU A 11 -7.57 11.20 -20.11
C GLU A 11 -6.60 10.90 -18.96
N GLN A 12 -5.82 11.90 -18.52
CA GLN A 12 -4.94 11.75 -17.36
C GLN A 12 -5.71 11.47 -16.08
N GLN A 13 -6.86 12.12 -15.88
CA GLN A 13 -7.71 11.87 -14.72
C GLN A 13 -8.27 10.44 -14.73
N LEU A 14 -8.76 9.98 -15.89
CA LEU A 14 -9.26 8.62 -16.07
C LEU A 14 -8.19 7.56 -15.79
N GLU A 15 -6.94 7.83 -16.19
CA GLU A 15 -5.84 6.90 -15.93
C GLU A 15 -5.50 6.81 -14.44
N VAL A 16 -5.41 7.94 -13.73
CA VAL A 16 -5.21 7.93 -12.28
C VAL A 16 -6.36 7.22 -11.57
N ASP A 17 -7.60 7.44 -12.03
CA ASP A 17 -8.77 6.78 -11.47
C ASP A 17 -8.73 5.25 -11.59
N ARG A 18 -8.24 4.72 -12.73
CA ARG A 18 -7.98 3.28 -12.89
C ARG A 18 -6.91 2.77 -11.93
N LEU A 19 -5.83 3.52 -11.74
CA LEU A 19 -4.74 3.14 -10.84
C LEU A 19 -5.19 3.14 -9.37
N ILE A 20 -6.09 4.06 -8.99
CA ILE A 20 -6.75 4.07 -7.68
C ILE A 20 -7.54 2.79 -7.48
N ASP A 21 -8.39 2.44 -8.45
CA ASP A 21 -9.22 1.23 -8.37
C ASP A 21 -8.39 -0.06 -8.37
N ALA A 22 -7.33 -0.10 -9.17
CA ALA A 22 -6.38 -1.21 -9.17
C ALA A 22 -5.73 -1.37 -7.80
N ALA A 23 -5.20 -0.30 -7.20
CA ALA A 23 -4.57 -0.35 -5.89
C ALA A 23 -5.54 -0.75 -4.77
N CYS A 24 -6.78 -0.25 -4.79
CA CYS A 24 -7.81 -0.64 -3.83
C CYS A 24 -8.16 -2.13 -3.95
N ASN A 25 -8.26 -2.65 -5.18
CA ASN A 25 -8.55 -4.06 -5.44
C ASN A 25 -7.39 -5.01 -5.11
N ARG A 26 -6.17 -4.49 -4.92
CA ARG A 26 -5.01 -5.29 -4.50
C ARG A 26 -5.05 -5.68 -3.02
N ILE A 27 -5.81 -4.95 -2.21
CA ILE A 27 -6.04 -5.28 -0.81
C ILE A 27 -6.98 -6.48 -0.69
N ALA A 28 -6.61 -7.45 0.14
CA ALA A 28 -7.48 -8.56 0.48
C ALA A 28 -8.56 -8.10 1.49
N PRO A 29 -9.86 -8.40 1.29
CA PRO A 29 -10.89 -8.06 2.26
C PRO A 29 -10.68 -8.81 3.58
N LEU A 30 -10.92 -8.17 4.72
CA LEU A 30 -10.90 -8.82 6.05
C LEU A 30 -12.32 -8.89 6.62
N TRP A 31 -12.77 -10.10 6.95
CA TRP A 31 -14.06 -10.32 7.59
C TRP A 31 -14.02 -9.93 9.07
N PRO A 32 -15.14 -9.40 9.62
CA PRO A 32 -15.21 -9.06 11.04
C PRO A 32 -14.94 -10.29 11.91
N LEU A 33 -14.34 -10.10 13.10
CA LEU A 33 -13.85 -11.18 13.98
C LEU A 33 -14.86 -12.30 14.27
N LYS A 34 -16.16 -11.97 14.28
CA LYS A 34 -17.27 -12.94 14.39
C LYS A 34 -17.31 -14.01 13.27
N HIS A 35 -16.63 -13.77 12.14
CA HIS A 35 -16.52 -14.67 11.00
C HIS A 35 -15.08 -14.66 10.44
N PHE A 36 -14.07 -14.82 11.30
CA PHE A 36 -12.67 -14.81 10.86
C PHE A 36 -12.37 -15.96 9.89
N VAL A 37 -11.96 -15.62 8.67
CA VAL A 37 -11.44 -16.54 7.67
C VAL A 37 -10.04 -16.06 7.31
N ALA A 38 -9.05 -16.95 7.34
CA ALA A 38 -7.72 -16.62 6.87
C ALA A 38 -7.78 -16.31 5.36
N VAL A 39 -7.38 -15.10 4.97
CA VAL A 39 -7.45 -14.64 3.58
C VAL A 39 -6.05 -14.70 2.98
N ASN A 40 -5.95 -15.22 1.76
CA ASN A 40 -4.69 -15.28 1.04
C ASN A 40 -4.16 -13.85 0.81
N PRO A 41 -2.93 -13.50 1.23
CA PRO A 41 -2.36 -12.17 0.99
C PRO A 41 -2.22 -11.82 -0.51
N TYR A 42 -2.27 -12.81 -1.40
CA TYR A 42 -2.28 -12.63 -2.86
C TYR A 42 -3.69 -12.50 -3.46
N PHE A 43 -4.73 -12.36 -2.65
CA PHE A 43 -6.12 -12.36 -3.12
C PHE A 43 -6.41 -11.26 -4.17
N GLY A 44 -5.82 -10.08 -4.03
CA GLY A 44 -5.94 -9.00 -5.01
C GLY A 44 -5.05 -9.16 -6.26
N LEU A 45 -4.25 -10.22 -6.31
CA LEU A 45 -3.29 -10.54 -7.37
C LEU A 45 -3.65 -11.85 -8.09
N ARG A 46 -4.92 -12.27 -8.03
CA ARG A 46 -5.41 -13.53 -8.61
C ARG A 46 -5.37 -13.57 -10.15
N ASP A 47 -5.21 -12.41 -10.76
CA ASP A 47 -4.98 -12.21 -12.20
C ASP A 47 -3.55 -12.61 -12.63
N HIS A 48 -2.63 -12.80 -11.68
CA HIS A 48 -1.24 -13.19 -11.93
C HIS A 48 -0.96 -14.66 -11.64
N SER A 49 0.14 -15.17 -12.20
CA SER A 49 0.75 -16.41 -11.72
C SER A 49 1.20 -16.24 -10.26
N PHE A 50 1.35 -17.34 -9.51
CA PHE A 50 1.76 -17.27 -8.11
C PHE A 50 3.14 -16.59 -7.95
N GLN A 51 4.07 -16.87 -8.85
CA GLN A 51 5.40 -16.28 -8.88
C GLN A 51 5.34 -14.77 -9.15
N ASP A 52 4.54 -14.36 -10.14
CA ASP A 52 4.37 -12.93 -10.48
C ASP A 52 3.67 -12.18 -9.35
N ALA A 53 2.65 -12.77 -8.72
CA ALA A 53 1.99 -12.22 -7.54
C ALA A 53 2.96 -12.06 -6.37
N SER A 54 3.79 -13.07 -6.09
CA SER A 54 4.83 -13.00 -5.06
C SER A 54 5.85 -11.91 -5.35
N ASP A 55 6.35 -11.80 -6.58
CA ASP A 55 7.35 -10.81 -6.95
C ASP A 55 6.75 -9.39 -7.02
N ALA A 56 5.48 -9.24 -7.39
CA ALA A 56 4.74 -7.99 -7.34
C ALA A 56 4.58 -7.50 -5.90
N LEU A 57 4.04 -8.35 -5.00
CA LEU A 57 3.86 -8.00 -3.60
C LEU A 57 5.21 -7.70 -2.92
N ALA A 58 6.22 -8.53 -3.16
CA ALA A 58 7.55 -8.35 -2.57
C ALA A 58 8.24 -7.04 -2.95
N ARG A 59 7.91 -6.45 -4.11
CA ARG A 59 8.37 -5.12 -4.52
C ARG A 59 7.67 -3.99 -3.77
N VAL A 60 6.46 -4.23 -3.29
CA VAL A 60 5.72 -3.26 -2.48
C VAL A 60 6.20 -3.36 -1.03
N ILE A 61 6.17 -4.55 -0.42
CA ILE A 61 6.51 -4.73 1.00
C ILE A 61 8.02 -4.78 1.29
N GLY A 62 8.86 -4.93 0.27
CA GLY A 62 10.32 -5.02 0.40
C GLY A 62 10.85 -6.39 0.89
N THR A 63 9.97 -7.36 1.16
CA THR A 63 10.31 -8.71 1.58
C THR A 63 9.53 -9.76 0.81
N SER A 64 9.99 -11.01 0.82
CA SER A 64 9.30 -12.16 0.20
C SER A 64 8.46 -12.88 1.26
N LEU A 65 7.27 -13.36 0.90
CA LEU A 65 6.47 -14.23 1.78
C LEU A 65 6.93 -15.70 1.75
N TYR A 66 7.81 -16.08 0.81
CA TYR A 66 8.48 -17.38 0.87
C TYR A 66 9.40 -17.49 2.08
N MET A 67 9.51 -18.71 2.62
CA MET A 67 10.59 -19.06 3.54
C MET A 67 11.96 -18.79 2.90
N PRO A 68 12.97 -18.37 3.68
CA PRO A 68 14.31 -18.14 3.16
C PRO A 68 14.95 -19.45 2.66
N ARG A 69 15.90 -19.37 1.72
CA ARG A 69 16.60 -20.57 1.20
C ARG A 69 17.32 -21.35 2.30
N SER A 70 17.76 -20.68 3.36
CA SER A 70 18.34 -21.31 4.55
C SER A 70 17.40 -22.33 5.21
N TYR A 71 16.10 -22.01 5.29
CA TYR A 71 15.10 -22.93 5.82
C TYR A 71 15.03 -24.22 4.98
N PHE A 72 14.95 -24.09 3.65
CA PHE A 72 14.89 -25.27 2.77
C PHE A 72 16.19 -26.09 2.79
N ARG A 73 17.36 -25.45 2.93
CA ARG A 73 18.63 -26.15 3.16
C ARG A 73 18.60 -27.00 4.42
N GLU A 74 18.05 -26.47 5.51
CA GLU A 74 17.89 -27.21 6.77
C GLU A 74 16.90 -28.38 6.64
N GLN A 75 15.78 -28.18 5.95
CA GLN A 75 14.82 -29.26 5.71
C GLN A 75 15.40 -30.38 4.82
N LEU A 76 16.28 -30.04 3.87
CA LEU A 76 17.07 -31.01 3.10
C LEU A 76 18.09 -31.75 3.97
N ALA A 77 18.84 -31.02 4.80
CA ALA A 77 19.86 -31.60 5.68
C ALA A 77 19.27 -32.54 6.75
N SER A 78 18.06 -32.25 7.23
CA SER A 78 17.31 -33.10 8.16
C SER A 78 16.62 -34.30 7.48
N GLY A 79 16.66 -34.39 6.15
CA GLY A 79 16.00 -35.45 5.38
C GLY A 79 14.48 -35.31 5.27
N ARG A 80 13.89 -34.20 5.75
CA ARG A 80 12.45 -33.91 5.62
C ARG A 80 12.05 -33.60 4.18
N ILE A 81 12.92 -32.91 3.45
CA ILE A 81 12.81 -32.71 2.00
C ILE A 81 13.88 -33.56 1.33
N THR A 82 13.47 -34.39 0.38
CA THR A 82 14.33 -35.30 -0.38
C THR A 82 14.50 -34.82 -1.81
N ARG A 83 15.46 -35.42 -2.54
CA ARG A 83 15.62 -35.17 -3.99
C ARG A 83 14.38 -35.60 -4.78
N ASP A 84 13.65 -36.60 -4.29
CA ASP A 84 12.43 -37.08 -4.94
C ASP A 84 11.30 -36.07 -4.79
N ASP A 85 11.17 -35.43 -3.62
CA ASP A 85 10.22 -34.33 -3.41
C ASP A 85 10.51 -33.15 -4.35
N ILE A 86 11.79 -32.82 -4.58
CA ILE A 86 12.19 -31.77 -5.53
C ILE A 86 11.79 -32.17 -6.96
N ARG A 87 12.02 -33.42 -7.36
CA ARG A 87 11.65 -33.90 -8.70
C ARG A 87 10.13 -33.87 -8.90
N GLU A 88 9.38 -34.26 -7.88
CA GLU A 88 7.93 -34.18 -7.90
C GLU A 88 7.44 -32.73 -8.00
N ALA A 89 8.03 -31.81 -7.22
CA ALA A 89 7.70 -30.39 -7.26
C ALA A 89 7.98 -29.76 -8.64
N ILE A 90 9.11 -30.10 -9.28
CA ILE A 90 9.43 -29.67 -10.65
C ILE A 90 8.33 -30.12 -11.62
N GLY A 91 7.89 -31.37 -11.52
CA GLY A 91 6.81 -31.93 -12.33
C GLY A 91 5.47 -31.22 -12.11
N ARG A 92 5.08 -31.02 -10.84
CA ARG A 92 3.82 -30.33 -10.47
C ARG A 92 3.79 -28.87 -10.93
N CYS A 93 4.94 -28.19 -10.92
CA CYS A 93 5.07 -26.81 -11.38
C CYS A 93 5.27 -26.67 -12.89
N ALA A 94 5.33 -27.79 -13.64
CA ALA A 94 5.69 -27.81 -15.07
C ALA A 94 6.98 -27.02 -15.36
N SER A 95 7.96 -27.09 -14.46
CA SER A 95 9.22 -26.35 -14.56
C SER A 95 10.22 -27.07 -15.45
N THR A 96 11.05 -26.31 -16.18
CA THR A 96 12.17 -26.83 -16.99
C THR A 96 13.46 -27.02 -16.18
N LEU A 97 13.43 -26.75 -14.87
CA LEU A 97 14.60 -26.88 -14.00
C LEU A 97 14.95 -28.35 -13.75
N HIS A 98 16.24 -28.63 -13.55
CA HIS A 98 16.71 -29.93 -13.07
C HIS A 98 16.97 -29.89 -11.56
N VAL A 99 16.89 -31.06 -10.92
CA VAL A 99 17.11 -31.21 -9.47
C VAL A 99 18.45 -30.58 -9.04
N GLU A 100 19.52 -30.82 -9.80
CA GLU A 100 20.85 -30.25 -9.50
C GLU A 100 20.87 -28.73 -9.56
N SER A 101 20.17 -28.12 -10.54
CA SER A 101 20.05 -26.66 -10.65
C SER A 101 19.30 -26.06 -9.46
N VAL A 102 18.29 -26.75 -8.94
CA VAL A 102 17.56 -26.32 -7.73
C VAL A 102 18.46 -26.40 -6.50
N LEU A 103 19.25 -27.46 -6.35
CA LEU A 103 20.17 -27.64 -5.23
C LEU A 103 21.31 -26.61 -5.26
N GLU A 104 21.86 -26.32 -6.44
CA GLU A 104 22.85 -25.25 -6.62
C GLU A 104 22.26 -23.88 -6.26
N ALA A 105 21.03 -23.59 -6.72
CA ALA A 105 20.34 -22.37 -6.36
C ALA A 105 20.09 -22.26 -4.84
N LEU A 106 19.73 -23.36 -4.18
CA LEU A 106 19.52 -23.40 -2.72
C LEU A 106 20.78 -23.08 -1.92
N ALA A 107 21.97 -23.40 -2.45
CA ALA A 107 23.25 -23.10 -1.81
C ALA A 107 23.54 -21.59 -1.68
N THR A 108 22.91 -20.77 -2.52
CA THR A 108 23.07 -19.30 -2.50
C THR A 108 21.81 -18.63 -2.00
N ASP A 109 21.93 -17.68 -1.05
CA ASP A 109 20.77 -16.94 -0.59
C ASP A 109 20.16 -16.05 -1.69
N ARG A 110 18.83 -15.97 -1.70
CA ARG A 110 18.10 -15.19 -2.71
C ARG A 110 18.38 -13.70 -2.46
N PRO A 111 18.68 -12.90 -3.50
CA PRO A 111 18.71 -11.45 -3.36
C PRO A 111 17.34 -10.95 -2.89
N GLN A 112 17.26 -10.47 -1.66
CA GLN A 112 16.05 -9.83 -1.15
C GLN A 112 15.77 -8.53 -1.92
N PRO A 113 14.49 -8.13 -2.06
CA PRO A 113 14.17 -6.84 -2.67
C PRO A 113 14.87 -5.78 -1.85
N ARG A 114 15.82 -5.06 -2.45
CA ARG A 114 16.63 -4.09 -1.69
C ARG A 114 15.79 -2.90 -1.22
N LEU A 115 14.67 -2.62 -1.88
CA LEU A 115 13.73 -1.57 -1.49
C LEU A 115 12.29 -2.02 -1.76
N GLY A 116 11.45 -1.91 -0.74
CA GLY A 116 10.00 -1.80 -0.89
C GLY A 116 9.58 -0.34 -1.12
N MET A 117 8.29 -0.12 -1.26
CA MET A 117 7.70 1.22 -1.21
C MET A 117 7.55 1.64 0.26
N ALA A 118 8.27 2.67 0.67
CA ALA A 118 8.12 3.27 2.00
C ALA A 118 7.20 4.49 1.90
N THR A 119 6.35 4.68 2.91
CA THR A 119 5.52 5.89 2.97
C THR A 119 6.36 7.12 3.36
N VAL A 120 5.83 8.34 3.21
CA VAL A 120 6.60 9.54 3.59
C VAL A 120 6.88 9.52 5.09
N SER A 121 5.92 9.12 5.93
CA SER A 121 6.15 8.99 7.38
C SER A 121 7.29 8.04 7.72
N ASP A 122 7.38 6.89 7.02
CA ASP A 122 8.47 5.92 7.23
C ASP A 122 9.83 6.52 6.86
N LEU A 123 9.88 7.35 5.81
CA LEU A 123 11.10 8.01 5.39
C LEU A 123 11.51 9.13 6.35
N VAL A 124 10.54 9.90 6.86
CA VAL A 124 10.79 10.92 7.89
C VAL A 124 11.41 10.26 9.12
N ASP A 125 10.82 9.17 9.63
CA ASP A 125 11.35 8.45 10.80
C ASP A 125 12.78 7.94 10.56
N LYS A 126 13.12 7.51 9.34
CA LYS A 126 14.47 7.02 8.99
C LYS A 126 15.51 8.13 8.82
N VAL A 127 15.10 9.30 8.32
CA VAL A 127 16.01 10.39 7.96
C VAL A 127 16.18 11.38 9.11
N GLU A 128 15.10 11.68 9.82
CA GLU A 128 15.03 12.73 10.83
C GLU A 128 14.76 12.16 12.24
N GLY A 129 14.42 10.88 12.34
CA GLY A 129 13.92 10.28 13.58
C GLY A 129 12.47 10.67 13.86
N GLY A 130 11.98 10.23 15.02
CA GLY A 130 10.61 10.49 15.47
C GLY A 130 9.71 9.27 15.41
N LEU A 131 8.41 9.53 15.54
CA LEU A 131 7.35 8.53 15.59
C LEU A 131 6.20 8.93 14.65
N TRP A 132 6.52 9.54 13.51
CA TRP A 132 5.52 10.05 12.56
C TRP A 132 4.70 8.94 11.95
N THR A 133 5.29 7.77 11.69
CA THR A 133 4.54 6.61 11.19
C THR A 133 3.50 6.17 12.20
N HIS A 134 3.88 6.01 13.48
CA HIS A 134 2.94 5.66 14.54
C HIS A 134 1.86 6.74 14.67
N PHE A 135 2.24 8.01 14.73
CA PHE A 135 1.31 9.12 14.85
C PHE A 135 0.28 9.14 13.71
N VAL A 136 0.71 9.07 12.46
CA VAL A 136 -0.22 9.05 11.30
C VAL A 136 -1.16 7.86 11.36
N VAL A 137 -0.63 6.65 11.59
CA VAL A 137 -1.45 5.43 11.69
C VAL A 137 -2.47 5.54 12.83
N GLU A 138 -2.06 6.08 13.97
CA GLU A 138 -2.94 6.30 15.13
C GLU A 138 -4.05 7.31 14.81
N ARG A 139 -3.72 8.48 14.22
CA ARG A 139 -4.73 9.49 13.85
C ARG A 139 -5.75 8.94 12.84
N ILE A 140 -5.28 8.19 11.84
CA ILE A 140 -6.16 7.52 10.87
C ILE A 140 -7.02 6.47 11.58
N SER A 141 -6.43 5.68 12.48
CA SER A 141 -7.14 4.62 13.20
C SER A 141 -8.22 5.16 14.12
N MET A 142 -7.94 6.24 14.85
CA MET A 142 -8.95 6.91 15.69
C MET A 142 -10.11 7.44 14.85
N HIS A 143 -9.82 8.04 13.69
CA HIS A 143 -10.86 8.52 12.78
C HIS A 143 -11.71 7.38 12.23
N CYS A 144 -11.08 6.31 11.74
CA CYS A 144 -11.78 5.13 11.23
C CYS A 144 -12.63 4.46 12.31
N ALA A 145 -12.10 4.34 13.53
CA ALA A 145 -12.85 3.78 14.66
C ALA A 145 -14.08 4.60 15.00
N ALA A 146 -13.99 5.93 14.99
CA ALA A 146 -15.13 6.82 15.23
C ALA A 146 -16.15 6.79 14.07
N TYR A 147 -15.68 6.73 12.82
CA TYR A 147 -16.54 6.73 11.63
C TYR A 147 -17.29 5.41 11.44
N PHE A 148 -16.60 4.28 11.57
CA PHE A 148 -17.20 2.94 11.44
C PHE A 148 -17.85 2.43 12.73
N ASP A 149 -17.93 3.26 13.77
CA ASP A 149 -18.60 2.90 14.99
C ASP A 149 -20.08 2.60 14.69
N MET A 150 -20.47 1.33 14.84
CA MET A 150 -21.83 0.83 14.59
C MET A 150 -22.80 1.23 15.73
N GLY A 151 -22.72 2.49 16.18
CA GLY A 151 -23.54 3.05 17.24
C GLY A 151 -23.19 2.56 18.65
N GLN A 152 -21.95 2.14 18.93
CA GLN A 152 -21.53 1.77 20.29
C GLN A 152 -21.22 2.99 21.16
N ALA A 153 -20.78 4.11 20.57
CA ALA A 153 -20.58 5.35 21.29
C ALA A 153 -21.90 6.07 21.57
N MET A 154 -22.02 6.60 22.80
CA MET A 154 -23.14 7.43 23.23
C MET A 154 -23.21 8.78 22.50
N ILE A 155 -22.07 9.24 21.93
CA ILE A 155 -21.98 10.46 21.13
C ILE A 155 -21.58 10.02 19.72
N GLY A 156 -22.53 10.06 18.79
CA GLY A 156 -22.25 9.79 17.38
C GLY A 156 -21.40 10.89 16.74
N MET A 157 -20.65 10.54 15.71
CA MET A 157 -19.88 11.49 14.92
C MET A 157 -20.80 12.53 14.26
N SER A 158 -20.37 13.80 14.25
CA SER A 158 -21.04 14.87 13.50
C SER A 158 -20.85 14.65 12.00
N GLY A 159 -21.88 14.89 11.19
CA GLY A 159 -21.81 14.73 9.73
C GLY A 159 -21.98 13.29 9.25
N ARG A 160 -23.01 12.56 9.72
CA ARG A 160 -23.29 11.17 9.27
C ARG A 160 -23.56 11.02 7.77
N ASP A 161 -23.92 12.10 7.10
CA ASP A 161 -24.18 12.11 5.65
C ASP A 161 -22.90 12.33 4.82
N LEU A 162 -21.78 12.59 5.49
CA LEU A 162 -20.47 12.81 4.85
C LEU A 162 -19.71 11.48 4.72
N SER A 163 -18.88 11.41 3.68
CA SER A 163 -17.93 10.32 3.47
C SER A 163 -16.83 10.27 4.54
N LEU A 164 -16.09 9.17 4.58
CA LEU A 164 -14.97 8.99 5.52
C LEU A 164 -13.91 10.09 5.32
N PHE A 165 -13.68 10.50 4.08
CA PHE A 165 -12.71 11.55 3.75
C PHE A 165 -13.20 12.95 4.09
N GLU A 166 -14.47 13.26 3.81
CA GLU A 166 -15.06 14.57 4.11
C GLU A 166 -15.07 14.85 5.61
N THR A 167 -15.54 13.88 6.41
CA THR A 167 -15.50 13.97 7.88
C THR A 167 -14.07 14.12 8.40
N TRP A 168 -13.10 13.40 7.82
CA TRP A 168 -11.70 13.52 8.18
C TRP A 168 -11.16 14.94 7.90
N ARG A 169 -11.47 15.52 6.74
CA ARG A 169 -11.01 16.87 6.37
C ARG A 169 -11.55 17.93 7.33
N GLU A 170 -12.81 17.83 7.74
CA GLU A 170 -13.39 18.75 8.73
C GLU A 170 -12.63 18.70 10.05
N ILE A 171 -12.39 17.49 10.58
CA ILE A 171 -11.66 17.29 11.83
C ILE A 171 -10.20 17.73 11.70
N ALA A 172 -9.53 17.37 10.60
CA ALA A 172 -8.14 17.75 10.34
C ALA A 172 -7.94 19.27 10.25
N SER A 173 -8.96 20.01 9.79
CA SER A 173 -8.91 21.47 9.69
C SER A 173 -8.84 22.19 11.05
N ILE A 174 -9.23 21.52 12.14
CA ILE A 174 -9.22 22.05 13.51
C ILE A 174 -8.23 21.33 14.45
N ASP A 175 -7.65 20.22 13.99
CA ASP A 175 -6.72 19.40 14.78
C ASP A 175 -5.43 20.18 15.13
N ARG A 176 -5.06 20.13 16.42
CA ARG A 176 -3.82 20.74 16.94
C ARG A 176 -2.73 19.72 17.26
N SER A 177 -3.05 18.43 17.23
CA SER A 177 -2.08 17.37 17.53
C SER A 177 -0.83 17.39 16.62
N PRO A 178 -0.88 17.76 15.33
CA PRO A 178 0.32 17.86 14.51
C PRO A 178 1.27 18.96 14.97
N ALA A 179 0.73 20.10 15.40
CA ALA A 179 1.52 21.21 15.92
C ALA A 179 2.24 20.81 17.23
N LEU A 180 1.59 20.01 18.08
CA LEU A 180 2.21 19.46 19.29
C LEU A 180 3.36 18.48 18.97
N MET A 181 3.34 17.84 17.80
CA MET A 181 4.42 17.00 17.27
C MET A 181 5.48 17.80 16.48
N GLY A 182 5.42 19.14 16.52
CA GLY A 182 6.38 20.01 15.84
C GLY A 182 6.12 20.18 14.34
N MET A 183 4.86 20.04 13.90
CA MET A 183 4.42 20.39 12.54
C MET A 183 3.37 21.51 12.58
N ASP A 184 3.85 22.74 12.41
CA ASP A 184 2.98 23.91 12.32
C ASP A 184 2.36 24.06 10.92
N GLY A 185 1.30 24.88 10.82
CA GLY A 185 0.70 25.23 9.53
C GLY A 185 -0.18 24.15 8.88
N MET A 186 -0.27 22.95 9.46
CA MET A 186 -1.06 21.85 8.88
C MET A 186 -2.54 22.21 8.65
N ARG A 187 -3.17 22.94 9.58
CA ARG A 187 -4.58 23.38 9.41
C ARG A 187 -4.78 24.25 8.18
N SER A 188 -3.86 25.18 7.91
CA SER A 188 -3.91 26.02 6.71
C SER A 188 -3.65 25.21 5.45
N ALA A 189 -2.78 24.19 5.53
CA ALA A 189 -2.51 23.30 4.42
C ALA A 189 -3.71 22.39 4.06
N ILE A 190 -4.52 21.98 5.05
CA ILE A 190 -5.77 21.23 4.81
C ILE A 190 -6.75 22.00 3.92
N ALA A 191 -6.77 23.34 4.00
CA ALA A 191 -7.63 24.17 3.15
C ALA A 191 -7.28 24.05 1.64
N MET A 192 -6.05 23.65 1.32
CA MET A 192 -5.59 23.44 -0.06
C MET A 192 -5.91 22.03 -0.59
N VAL A 193 -6.34 21.11 0.28
CA VAL A 193 -6.67 19.74 -0.11
C VAL A 193 -8.01 19.74 -0.85
N PRO A 194 -8.10 19.11 -2.04
CA PRO A 194 -9.36 18.98 -2.76
C PRO A 194 -10.47 18.34 -1.93
N GLN A 195 -11.73 18.65 -2.27
CA GLN A 195 -12.89 18.18 -1.50
C GLN A 195 -13.19 16.70 -1.71
N SER A 196 -13.07 16.19 -2.93
CA SER A 196 -13.33 14.77 -3.23
C SER A 196 -12.07 13.92 -3.07
N SER A 197 -12.27 12.68 -2.63
CA SER A 197 -11.20 11.72 -2.34
C SER A 197 -10.32 11.42 -3.56
N ARG A 198 -10.92 11.19 -4.73
CA ARG A 198 -10.18 10.96 -5.98
C ARG A 198 -9.38 12.17 -6.44
N ALA A 199 -9.93 13.38 -6.29
CA ALA A 199 -9.20 14.60 -6.59
C ALA A 199 -8.05 14.82 -5.59
N ALA A 200 -8.24 14.48 -4.31
CA ALA A 200 -7.19 14.55 -3.31
C ALA A 200 -6.07 13.52 -3.55
N ILE A 201 -6.40 12.30 -4.00
CA ILE A 201 -5.38 11.32 -4.41
C ILE A 201 -4.60 11.83 -5.63
N THR A 202 -5.29 12.35 -6.64
CA THR A 202 -4.66 12.94 -7.83
C THR A 202 -3.75 14.11 -7.47
N TRP A 203 -4.22 14.98 -6.56
CA TRP A 203 -3.43 16.06 -6.00
C TRP A 203 -2.20 15.53 -5.28
N ALA A 204 -2.33 14.51 -4.43
CA ALA A 204 -1.21 13.96 -3.69
C ALA A 204 -0.14 13.32 -4.60
N VAL A 205 -0.56 12.58 -5.64
CA VAL A 205 0.34 12.03 -6.66
C VAL A 205 1.16 13.14 -7.32
N ARG A 206 0.54 14.29 -7.63
CA ARG A 206 1.22 15.46 -8.19
C ARG A 206 2.15 16.14 -7.18
N MET A 207 1.69 16.38 -5.95
CA MET A 207 2.47 17.08 -4.92
C MET A 207 3.69 16.29 -4.46
N LEU A 208 3.63 14.96 -4.53
CA LEU A 208 4.74 14.06 -4.21
C LEU A 208 5.60 13.71 -5.43
N ASP A 209 5.29 14.25 -6.61
CA ASP A 209 6.02 13.99 -7.87
C ASP A 209 6.20 12.47 -8.13
N ILE A 210 5.12 11.70 -7.97
CA ILE A 210 5.14 10.25 -8.16
C ILE A 210 5.01 9.94 -9.66
N PRO A 211 5.98 9.24 -10.28
CA PRO A 211 5.88 8.83 -11.68
C PRO A 211 4.71 7.88 -11.93
N ALA A 212 4.14 7.94 -13.13
CA ALA A 212 3.02 7.07 -13.52
C ALA A 212 3.35 5.58 -13.31
N GLU A 213 4.57 5.17 -13.64
CA GLU A 213 5.07 3.80 -13.51
C GLU A 213 5.16 3.30 -12.06
N ALA A 214 5.25 4.22 -11.10
CA ALA A 214 5.34 3.95 -9.67
C ALA A 214 4.01 4.14 -8.92
N THR A 215 3.03 4.80 -9.55
CA THR A 215 1.80 5.27 -8.91
C THR A 215 1.03 4.13 -8.25
N GLU A 216 0.57 3.10 -9.00
CA GLU A 216 -0.18 1.98 -8.43
C GLU A 216 0.56 1.31 -7.25
N ARG A 217 1.87 1.10 -7.39
CA ARG A 217 2.68 0.48 -6.33
C ARG A 217 2.72 1.33 -5.07
N TYR A 218 2.80 2.65 -5.20
CA TYR A 218 2.81 3.54 -4.06
C TYR A 218 1.43 3.64 -3.40
N LEU A 219 0.36 3.74 -4.18
CA LEU A 219 -1.02 3.72 -3.67
C LEU A 219 -1.29 2.42 -2.87
N HIS A 220 -0.84 1.29 -3.40
CA HIS A 220 -0.94 0.00 -2.71
C HIS A 220 -0.12 -0.02 -1.42
N ALA A 221 1.11 0.49 -1.43
CA ALA A 221 1.95 0.59 -0.23
C ALA A 221 1.32 1.48 0.86
N ALA A 222 0.72 2.61 0.47
CA ALA A 222 0.01 3.50 1.37
C ALA A 222 -1.15 2.78 2.06
N LEU A 223 -1.95 2.00 1.32
CA LEU A 223 -3.02 1.19 1.91
C LEU A 223 -2.49 0.09 2.85
N LEU A 224 -1.40 -0.59 2.48
CA LEU A 224 -0.77 -1.61 3.34
C LEU A 224 -0.24 -1.03 4.65
N SER A 225 0.18 0.24 4.68
CA SER A 225 0.62 0.93 5.91
C SER A 225 -0.51 1.09 6.95
N VAL A 226 -1.78 1.01 6.51
CA VAL A 226 -2.98 1.02 7.35
C VAL A 226 -3.81 -0.25 7.10
N GLY A 227 -3.12 -1.37 6.88
CA GLY A 227 -3.67 -2.60 6.28
C GLY A 227 -4.91 -3.17 6.97
N GLY A 228 -5.04 -3.06 8.29
CA GLY A 228 -6.24 -3.49 9.00
C GLY A 228 -7.50 -2.73 8.57
N TRP A 229 -7.42 -1.39 8.51
CA TRP A 229 -8.51 -0.54 8.05
C TRP A 229 -8.73 -0.63 6.53
N ALA A 230 -7.66 -0.78 5.75
CA ALA A 230 -7.77 -1.00 4.31
C ALA A 230 -8.53 -2.30 4.00
N ALA A 231 -8.22 -3.38 4.71
CA ALA A 231 -8.89 -4.67 4.54
C ALA A 231 -10.36 -4.62 5.00
N TRP A 232 -10.66 -3.89 6.08
CA TRP A 232 -12.03 -3.63 6.50
C TRP A 232 -12.83 -2.83 5.46
N ALA A 233 -12.26 -1.73 4.95
CA ALA A 233 -12.89 -0.93 3.90
C ALA A 233 -13.09 -1.74 2.61
N ARG A 234 -12.13 -2.61 2.25
CA ARG A 234 -12.29 -3.54 1.12
C ARG A 234 -13.43 -4.54 1.33
N TYR A 235 -13.63 -5.00 2.57
CA TYR A 235 -14.74 -5.86 2.93
C TYR A 235 -16.09 -5.14 2.78
N LEU A 236 -16.19 -3.88 3.19
CA LEU A 236 -17.42 -3.07 2.99
C LEU A 236 -17.75 -2.92 1.50
N GLN A 237 -16.75 -2.58 0.69
CA GLN A 237 -16.89 -2.53 -0.77
C GLN A 237 -17.35 -3.86 -1.36
N TRP A 238 -16.76 -4.98 -0.93
CA TRP A 238 -17.19 -6.30 -1.37
C TRP A 238 -18.67 -6.57 -1.02
N GLN A 239 -19.10 -6.24 0.20
CA GLN A 239 -20.49 -6.45 0.62
C GLN A 239 -21.47 -5.60 -0.21
N ALA A 240 -21.10 -4.34 -0.48
CA ALA A 240 -21.88 -3.46 -1.34
C ALA A 240 -21.98 -4.03 -2.76
N GLU A 241 -20.87 -4.48 -3.35
CA GLU A 241 -20.83 -5.10 -4.69
C GLU A 241 -21.79 -6.31 -4.78
N LEU A 242 -21.81 -7.18 -3.77
CA LEU A 242 -22.73 -8.33 -3.70
C LEU A 242 -24.21 -7.90 -3.65
N ALA A 243 -24.50 -6.74 -3.07
CA ALA A 243 -25.84 -6.16 -3.00
C ALA A 243 -26.19 -5.29 -4.22
N GLY A 244 -25.32 -5.20 -5.24
CA GLY A 244 -25.49 -4.31 -6.38
C GLY A 244 -25.33 -2.83 -6.03
N GLN A 245 -24.66 -2.53 -4.92
CA GLN A 245 -24.35 -1.20 -4.42
C GLN A 245 -22.84 -0.92 -4.56
N SER A 246 -22.42 0.29 -4.20
CA SER A 246 -21.01 0.68 -4.18
C SER A 246 -20.63 1.29 -2.83
N ASP A 247 -19.43 1.01 -2.36
CA ASP A 247 -18.83 1.65 -1.19
C ASP A 247 -17.47 2.27 -1.57
N ALA A 248 -17.25 3.52 -1.18
CA ALA A 248 -16.05 4.30 -1.52
C ALA A 248 -15.05 4.41 -0.36
N SER A 249 -15.30 3.78 0.77
CA SER A 249 -14.53 3.96 2.02
C SER A 249 -13.04 3.65 1.84
N ILE A 250 -12.68 2.69 0.98
CA ILE A 250 -11.27 2.36 0.71
C ILE A 250 -10.55 3.46 -0.08
N VAL A 251 -11.27 4.12 -1.00
CA VAL A 251 -10.75 5.27 -1.76
C VAL A 251 -10.61 6.47 -0.83
N ASP A 252 -11.57 6.69 0.07
CA ASP A 252 -11.50 7.72 1.10
C ASP A 252 -10.31 7.50 2.02
N LEU A 253 -10.09 6.27 2.50
CA LEU A 253 -8.96 5.92 3.36
C LEU A 253 -7.62 6.18 2.65
N LEU A 254 -7.50 5.81 1.37
CA LEU A 254 -6.32 6.11 0.56
C LEU A 254 -6.09 7.62 0.45
N ALA A 255 -7.14 8.40 0.22
CA ALA A 255 -7.06 9.86 0.15
C ALA A 255 -6.58 10.48 1.47
N ILE A 256 -7.10 10.01 2.61
CA ILE A 256 -6.64 10.42 3.95
C ILE A 256 -5.14 10.11 4.09
N ARG A 257 -4.74 8.87 3.80
CA ARG A 257 -3.36 8.42 3.99
C ARG A 257 -2.38 9.22 3.13
N LEU A 258 -2.70 9.45 1.85
CA LEU A 258 -1.84 10.23 0.97
C LEU A 258 -1.82 11.71 1.32
N THR A 259 -2.92 12.26 1.82
CA THR A 259 -2.94 13.64 2.30
C THR A 259 -1.96 13.81 3.45
N TRP A 260 -1.91 12.87 4.40
CA TRP A 260 -0.86 12.87 5.43
C TRP A 260 0.55 12.84 4.86
N ASP A 261 0.81 12.03 3.83
CA ASP A 261 2.13 11.97 3.19
C ASP A 261 2.52 13.31 2.56
N VAL A 262 1.60 13.98 1.86
CA VAL A 262 1.86 15.31 1.30
C VAL A 262 2.16 16.33 2.39
N LEU A 263 1.34 16.37 3.44
CA LEU A 263 1.49 17.33 4.53
C LEU A 263 2.80 17.13 5.28
N LEU A 264 3.19 15.87 5.52
CA LEU A 264 4.50 15.53 6.08
C LEU A 264 5.65 15.93 5.16
N PHE A 265 5.55 15.60 3.88
CA PHE A 265 6.61 15.87 2.92
C PHE A 265 6.89 17.37 2.80
N GLN A 266 5.85 18.19 2.75
CA GLN A 266 5.95 19.65 2.70
C GLN A 266 6.36 20.26 4.04
N GLY A 267 5.76 19.79 5.15
CA GLY A 267 6.01 20.33 6.48
C GLY A 267 7.43 20.04 6.99
N LYS A 268 8.00 18.89 6.63
CA LYS A 268 9.40 18.56 6.95
C LYS A 268 10.36 19.15 5.93
N GLY A 269 10.11 18.94 4.64
CA GLY A 269 10.79 19.63 3.55
C GLY A 269 12.31 19.50 3.49
N SER A 270 12.94 18.60 4.26
CA SER A 270 14.40 18.53 4.33
C SER A 270 15.00 17.99 3.04
N ALA A 271 16.19 18.49 2.67
CA ALA A 271 16.90 18.03 1.48
C ALA A 271 17.20 16.52 1.54
N ALA A 272 17.44 15.98 2.75
CA ALA A 272 17.67 14.56 2.98
C ALA A 272 16.41 13.73 2.73
N LEU A 273 15.23 14.19 3.19
CA LEU A 273 13.95 13.55 2.91
C LEU A 273 13.66 13.53 1.41
N GLN A 274 13.82 14.67 0.73
CA GLN A 274 13.60 14.78 -0.72
C GLN A 274 14.55 13.89 -1.53
N ALA A 275 15.82 13.80 -1.13
CA ALA A 275 16.79 12.92 -1.78
C ALA A 275 16.40 11.44 -1.59
N ARG A 276 16.03 11.05 -0.36
CA ARG A 276 15.64 9.67 -0.06
C ARG A 276 14.34 9.27 -0.76
N TRP A 277 13.38 10.19 -0.83
CA TRP A 277 12.12 10.02 -1.55
C TRP A 277 12.35 9.73 -3.04
N ARG A 278 13.16 10.56 -3.71
CA ARG A 278 13.53 10.36 -5.12
C ARG A 278 14.31 9.07 -5.35
N GLU A 279 15.22 8.72 -4.45
CA GLU A 279 15.96 7.45 -4.53
C GLU A 279 15.01 6.25 -4.44
N MET A 280 14.05 6.28 -3.52
CA MET A 280 13.05 5.23 -3.36
C MET A 280 12.19 5.08 -4.62
N LEU A 281 11.66 6.19 -5.15
CA LEU A 281 10.87 6.17 -6.39
C LEU A 281 11.69 5.61 -7.56
N ALA A 282 12.93 6.09 -7.75
CA ALA A 282 13.82 5.60 -8.79
C ALA A 282 14.12 4.09 -8.65
N ALA A 283 14.35 3.62 -7.43
CA ALA A 283 14.57 2.20 -7.17
C ALA A 283 13.33 1.35 -7.48
N SER A 284 12.14 1.86 -7.16
CA SER A 284 10.87 1.16 -7.35
C SER A 284 10.49 0.93 -8.82
N MET A 285 11.08 1.72 -9.73
CA MET A 285 10.85 1.63 -11.18
C MET A 285 11.84 0.69 -11.88
N ARG A 286 12.91 0.27 -11.21
CA ARG A 286 13.90 -0.63 -11.82
C ARG A 286 13.30 -2.01 -12.06
N ALA A 287 13.53 -2.54 -13.25
CA ALA A 287 13.16 -3.92 -13.56
C ALA A 287 13.80 -4.90 -12.55
N PRO A 288 13.11 -5.97 -12.16
CA PRO A 288 13.70 -6.99 -11.31
C PRO A 288 14.95 -7.54 -12.01
N SER A 289 16.06 -7.64 -11.25
CA SER A 289 17.36 -8.02 -11.79
C SER A 289 17.27 -9.37 -12.53
N ALA A 290 18.09 -9.55 -13.58
CA ALA A 290 18.15 -10.81 -14.32
C ALA A 290 18.45 -12.02 -13.40
N LYS A 291 19.24 -11.80 -12.34
CA LYS A 291 19.50 -12.79 -11.28
C LYS A 291 18.25 -13.20 -10.49
N ARG A 292 17.23 -12.34 -10.37
CA ARG A 292 15.94 -12.69 -9.76
C ARG A 292 15.07 -13.49 -10.72
N ARG A 293 14.99 -13.10 -12.01
CA ARG A 293 14.23 -13.84 -13.02
C ARG A 293 14.74 -15.27 -13.22
N ALA A 294 16.06 -15.47 -13.13
CA ALA A 294 16.69 -16.79 -13.19
C ALA A 294 16.58 -17.59 -11.87
N ALA A 295 16.07 -16.97 -10.80
CA ALA A 295 15.94 -17.57 -9.46
C ALA A 295 14.48 -17.73 -9.01
N SER A 296 13.53 -17.39 -9.89
CA SER A 296 12.08 -17.64 -9.79
C SER A 296 11.73 -18.91 -10.54
#